data_AF-A0A937QMG4-F1
#
_entry.id   AF-A0A937QMG4-F1
#
_cell.length_a   1.000
_cell.length_b   1.000
_cell.length_c   1.000
_cell.angle_alpha   90.00
_cell.angle_beta   90.00
_cell.angle_gamma   90.00
#
_symmetry.space_group_name_H-M   'P 1'
#
loop_
_entity.id
_entity.type
_entity.pdbx_description
1 polymer ?
#
loop_
_entity_poly.entity_id
_entity_poly.type
_entity_poly.pdbx_seq_one_letter_code
_entity_poly.pdbx_strand_id
1 'polypeptide(L)'
;MNANLGGPKTGQPVVRKAAAIRNQARLFVFLDEHEQTVDDACFTVDPAPANNWSNVPAYRHSGGSNLSFADGYVEHWVWKNRKRRALQNSDVENEADLADLRRLQAAILR
;
A
#
# COMPACT_ATOMS: atom_id res chain seq x y z
N MET A 1 -7.93 -3.39 3.10
CA MET A 1 -7.07 -4.46 3.69
C MET A 1 -5.95 -4.77 2.71
N ASN A 2 -4.72 -5.04 3.16
CA ASN A 2 -3.63 -5.39 2.23
C ASN A 2 -4.01 -6.62 1.39
N ALA A 3 -4.08 -6.44 0.07
CA ALA A 3 -4.55 -7.46 -0.88
C ALA A 3 -3.43 -8.41 -1.32
N ASN A 4 -2.17 -8.02 -1.17
CA ASN A 4 -1.05 -8.80 -1.67
C ASN A 4 0.20 -8.72 -0.80
N LEU A 5 0.84 -9.87 -0.64
CA LEU A 5 2.03 -10.06 0.20
C LEU A 5 3.30 -10.03 -0.66
N GLY A 6 3.35 -9.14 -1.65
CA GLY A 6 4.51 -8.92 -2.53
C GLY A 6 4.86 -10.06 -3.50
N GLY A 7 4.05 -11.12 -3.59
CA GLY A 7 4.20 -12.16 -4.61
C GLY A 7 3.60 -11.76 -5.97
N PRO A 8 3.78 -12.57 -7.03
CA PRO A 8 3.00 -12.46 -8.26
C PRO A 8 1.51 -12.70 -7.99
N LYS A 9 0.61 -12.06 -8.74
CA LYS A 9 -0.85 -12.26 -8.62
C LYS A 9 -1.27 -13.73 -8.72
N THR A 10 -0.52 -14.55 -9.47
CA THR A 10 -0.78 -15.98 -9.69
C THR A 10 -0.34 -16.89 -8.55
N GLY A 11 0.35 -16.38 -7.53
CA GLY A 11 0.97 -17.21 -6.49
C GLY A 11 1.28 -16.44 -5.21
N GLN A 12 0.30 -15.70 -4.67
CA GLN A 12 0.46 -15.03 -3.38
C GLN A 12 0.70 -16.05 -2.26
N PRO A 13 1.65 -15.80 -1.34
CA PRO A 13 1.82 -16.67 -0.18
C PRO A 13 0.58 -16.59 0.71
N VAL A 14 0.16 -17.75 1.24
CA VAL A 14 -0.96 -17.81 2.19
C VAL A 14 -0.40 -18.06 3.58
N VAL A 15 -0.62 -17.10 4.48
CA VAL A 15 -0.20 -17.21 5.89
C VAL A 15 -1.43 -17.49 6.75
N ARG A 16 -1.46 -18.66 7.41
CA ARG A 16 -2.61 -19.11 8.22
C ARG A 16 -2.58 -18.69 9.69
N LYS A 17 -1.42 -18.23 10.18
CA LYS A 17 -1.22 -17.81 11.57
C LYS A 17 -0.44 -16.48 11.58
N ALA A 18 -0.91 -15.50 12.35
CA ALA A 18 -0.21 -14.22 12.48
C ALA A 18 1.27 -14.37 12.88
N ALA A 19 1.56 -15.30 13.80
CA ALA A 19 2.93 -15.61 14.21
C ALA A 19 3.87 -16.11 13.10
N ALA A 20 3.32 -16.58 11.96
CA ALA A 20 4.10 -17.02 10.81
C ALA A 20 4.40 -15.89 9.80
N ILE A 21 3.85 -14.68 10.02
CA ILE A 21 4.18 -13.50 9.23
C ILE A 21 5.63 -13.12 9.54
N ARG A 22 6.45 -13.00 8.49
CA ARG A 22 7.82 -12.50 8.59
C ARG A 22 7.81 -10.98 8.67
N ASN A 23 8.68 -10.39 9.50
CA ASN A 23 8.82 -8.94 9.66
C ASN A 23 7.47 -8.24 9.92
N GLN A 24 6.70 -8.72 10.91
CA GLN A 24 5.34 -8.21 11.22
C GLN A 24 5.29 -6.68 11.35
N ALA A 25 6.30 -6.11 12.00
CA ALA A 25 6.48 -4.67 12.13
C ALA A 25 6.53 -3.92 10.79
N ARG A 26 7.00 -4.54 9.71
CA ARG A 26 7.14 -3.86 8.41
C ARG A 26 6.02 -4.15 7.43
N LEU A 27 5.15 -5.13 7.73
CA LEU A 27 4.05 -5.50 6.84
C LEU A 27 2.83 -4.64 7.17
N PHE A 28 2.42 -3.76 6.26
CA PHE A 28 1.15 -3.06 6.42
C PHE A 28 -0.03 -4.03 6.22
N VAL A 29 -1.09 -3.84 6.99
CA VAL A 29 -2.33 -4.63 6.88
C VAL A 29 -3.55 -3.77 6.50
N PHE A 30 -3.49 -2.46 6.77
CA PHE A 30 -4.56 -1.53 6.43
C PHE A 30 -4.01 -0.13 6.14
N LEU A 31 -4.64 0.53 5.17
CA LEU A 31 -4.60 1.98 4.95
C LEU A 31 -5.90 2.40 4.26
N ASP A 32 -6.13 3.70 4.18
CA ASP A 32 -7.27 4.29 3.49
C ASP A 32 -7.00 4.46 1.98
N GLU A 33 -7.92 3.95 1.17
CA GLU A 33 -7.95 4.19 -0.27
C GLU A 33 -8.56 5.56 -0.59
N HIS A 34 -8.11 6.15 -1.69
CA HIS A 34 -8.65 7.39 -2.23
C HIS A 34 -10.16 7.27 -2.52
N GLU A 35 -10.95 8.25 -2.09
CA GLU A 35 -12.41 8.24 -2.15
C GLU A 35 -13.00 8.07 -3.56
N GLN A 36 -12.21 8.34 -4.60
CA GLN A 36 -12.62 8.21 -6.00
C GLN A 36 -12.38 6.82 -6.58
N THR A 37 -11.58 5.99 -5.92
CA THR A 37 -11.17 4.68 -6.43
C THR A 37 -11.59 3.50 -5.56
N VAL A 38 -12.23 3.76 -4.40
CA VAL A 38 -12.73 2.71 -3.49
C VAL A 38 -13.62 1.71 -4.23
N ASP A 39 -13.30 0.43 -4.13
CA ASP A 39 -14.03 -0.64 -4.81
C ASP A 39 -14.32 -1.89 -3.94
N ASP A 40 -13.32 -2.71 -3.63
CA ASP A 40 -13.48 -4.10 -3.16
C ASP A 40 -13.02 -4.32 -1.71
N ALA A 41 -12.83 -3.21 -0.98
CA ALA A 41 -12.32 -3.16 0.39
C ALA A 41 -10.90 -3.74 0.57
N CYS A 42 -10.18 -4.00 -0.52
CA CYS A 42 -8.79 -4.40 -0.54
C CYS A 42 -7.91 -3.25 -1.04
N PHE A 43 -6.61 -3.33 -0.78
CA PHE A 43 -5.63 -2.36 -1.25
C PHE A 43 -4.44 -3.13 -1.80
N THR A 44 -4.28 -3.10 -3.12
CA THR A 44 -3.26 -3.83 -3.85
C THR A 44 -2.07 -2.93 -4.15
N VAL A 45 -0.87 -3.45 -3.88
CA VAL A 45 0.41 -2.78 -4.18
C VAL A 45 1.26 -3.71 -5.02
N ASP A 46 1.29 -3.54 -6.34
CA ASP A 46 2.18 -4.33 -7.19
C ASP A 46 3.64 -4.19 -6.70
N PRO A 47 4.40 -5.30 -6.55
CA PRO A 47 5.74 -5.26 -6.00
C PRO A 47 6.71 -4.49 -6.92
N ALA A 48 7.74 -3.88 -6.33
CA ALA A 48 8.82 -3.26 -7.10
C ALA A 48 9.45 -4.31 -8.07
N PRO A 49 9.81 -3.92 -9.31
CA PRO A 49 10.02 -2.55 -9.79
C PRO A 49 8.79 -1.89 -10.46
N ALA A 50 7.57 -2.40 -10.29
CA ALA A 50 6.38 -1.79 -10.86
C ALA A 50 6.26 -0.30 -10.50
N ASN A 51 5.88 0.53 -11.48
CA ASN A 51 5.81 2.00 -11.39
C ASN A 51 4.36 2.52 -11.48
N ASN A 52 3.41 1.69 -11.08
CA ASN A 52 1.99 2.01 -11.10
C ASN A 52 1.38 1.79 -9.71
N TRP A 53 0.36 2.58 -9.40
CA TRP A 53 -0.54 2.38 -8.28
C TRP A 53 -1.68 1.48 -8.74
N SER A 54 -1.82 0.27 -8.19
CA SER A 54 -3.01 -0.55 -8.45
C SER A 54 -4.23 0.10 -7.77
N ASN A 55 -4.13 0.35 -6.47
CA ASN A 55 -5.01 1.24 -5.70
C ASN A 55 -4.23 2.49 -5.27
N VAL A 56 -4.91 3.64 -5.21
CA VAL A 56 -4.30 4.94 -4.87
C VAL A 56 -4.60 5.25 -3.40
N PRO A 57 -3.61 5.61 -2.57
CA PRO A 57 -3.85 5.96 -1.18
C PRO A 57 -4.63 7.27 -1.08
N ALA A 58 -5.45 7.42 -0.03
CA ALA A 58 -6.12 8.68 0.23
C ALA A 58 -5.11 9.80 0.55
N TYR A 59 -5.53 11.04 0.24
CA TYR A 59 -4.78 12.26 0.55
C TYR A 59 -5.54 13.13 1.56
N ARG A 60 -6.29 12.49 2.47
CA ARG A 60 -6.97 13.17 3.57
C ARG A 60 -6.00 13.34 4.75
N HIS A 61 -6.50 13.73 5.92
CA HIS A 61 -5.72 13.75 7.17
C HIS A 61 -4.35 14.44 7.05
N SER A 62 -4.33 15.69 6.56
CA SER A 62 -3.09 16.47 6.33
C SER A 62 -2.19 15.93 5.22
N GLY A 63 -2.79 15.33 4.18
CA GLY A 63 -2.06 14.80 3.02
C GLY A 63 -1.40 13.45 3.29
N GLY A 64 -1.98 12.66 4.19
CA GLY A 64 -1.42 11.39 4.63
C GLY A 64 -2.46 10.32 4.93
N SER A 65 -1.95 9.16 5.28
CA SER A 65 -2.71 7.94 5.60
C SER A 65 -2.26 7.36 6.93
N ASN A 66 -3.17 6.75 7.67
CA ASN A 66 -2.82 5.95 8.85
C ASN A 66 -2.61 4.50 8.41
N LEU A 67 -1.38 4.00 8.54
CA LEU A 67 -1.04 2.62 8.23
C LEU A 67 -0.96 1.82 9.52
N SER A 68 -1.69 0.71 9.58
CA SER A 68 -1.48 -0.29 10.63
C SER A 68 -0.62 -1.43 10.12
N PHE A 69 0.21 -1.98 11.00
CA PHE A 69 1.15 -3.06 10.70
C PHE A 69 0.73 -4.38 11.33
N ALA A 70 1.33 -5.48 10.88
CA ALA A 70 0.90 -6.83 11.27
C ALA A 70 1.21 -7.19 12.73
N ASP A 71 2.08 -6.45 13.41
CA ASP A 71 2.31 -6.54 14.87
C ASP A 71 1.40 -5.62 15.69
N GLY A 72 0.55 -4.82 15.03
CA GLY A 72 -0.51 -4.02 15.65
C GLY A 72 -0.16 -2.55 15.90
N TYR A 73 1.05 -2.08 15.61
CA TYR A 73 1.32 -0.65 15.70
C TYR A 73 0.75 0.13 14.51
N VAL A 74 0.65 1.45 14.67
CA VAL A 74 0.15 2.37 13.64
C VAL A 74 1.14 3.50 13.43
N GLU A 75 1.37 3.88 12.17
CA GLU A 75 2.09 5.09 11.80
C GLU A 75 1.22 6.00 10.93
N HIS A 76 1.40 7.31 11.09
CA HIS A 76 0.85 8.29 10.15
C HIS A 76 1.89 8.59 9.07
N TRP A 77 1.56 8.29 7.82
CA TRP A 77 2.42 8.54 6.67
C TRP A 77 1.91 9.73 5.88
N VAL A 78 2.68 10.83 5.88
CA VAL A 78 2.44 11.97 4.99
C VAL A 78 3.03 11.65 3.62
N TRP A 79 2.21 11.81 2.58
CA TRP A 79 2.60 11.58 1.20
C TRP A 79 3.35 12.79 0.64
N LYS A 80 4.44 12.54 -0.07
CA LYS A 80 5.23 13.58 -0.73
C LYS A 80 4.50 14.14 -1.95
N ASN A 81 3.81 13.29 -2.71
CA ASN A 81 3.02 13.72 -3.85
C ASN A 81 1.54 13.82 -3.51
N ARG A 82 0.90 14.90 -3.96
CA ARG A 82 -0.55 15.04 -3.89
C ARG A 82 -1.21 14.09 -4.87
N LYS A 83 -2.11 13.24 -4.40
CA LYS A 83 -2.86 12.25 -5.19
C LYS A 83 -3.97 12.92 -6.02
N ARG A 84 -3.60 13.79 -6.97
CA ARG A 84 -4.58 14.56 -7.78
C ARG A 84 -5.25 13.71 -8.84
N ARG A 85 -4.51 12.76 -9.43
CA ARG A 85 -5.05 11.78 -10.36
C ARG A 85 -5.24 10.45 -9.65
N ALA A 86 -6.34 10.32 -8.93
CA ALA A 86 -6.75 9.05 -8.36
C ALA A 86 -7.53 8.25 -9.40
N LEU A 87 -6.80 7.53 -10.25
CA LEU A 87 -7.36 6.52 -11.14
C LEU A 87 -6.79 5.17 -10.73
N GLN A 88 -7.61 4.13 -10.69
CA GLN A 88 -7.10 2.78 -10.49
C GLN A 88 -6.12 2.42 -11.60
N ASN A 89 -5.08 1.66 -11.25
CA ASN A 89 -4.03 1.21 -12.18
C ASN A 89 -3.33 2.37 -12.93
N SER A 90 -3.08 3.49 -12.25
CA SER A 90 -2.40 4.65 -12.83
C SER A 90 -0.88 4.58 -12.64
N ASP A 91 -0.11 5.01 -13.64
CA ASP A 91 1.32 5.25 -13.49
C ASP A 91 1.61 6.34 -12.44
N VAL A 92 2.80 6.27 -11.83
CA VAL A 92 3.29 7.32 -10.92
C VAL A 92 3.37 8.67 -11.64
N GLU A 93 2.96 9.74 -10.95
CA GLU A 93 2.93 11.08 -11.57
C GLU A 93 4.32 11.71 -11.73
N ASN A 94 5.23 11.45 -10.79
CA ASN A 94 6.55 12.08 -10.70
C ASN A 94 7.45 11.34 -9.69
N GLU A 95 8.70 11.79 -9.51
CA GLU A 95 9.67 11.19 -8.58
C GLU A 95 9.22 11.20 -7.10
N ALA A 96 8.47 12.19 -6.66
CA ALA A 96 7.93 12.22 -5.30
C ALA A 96 6.85 11.14 -5.13
N ASP A 97 6.02 10.95 -6.15
CA ASP A 97 4.99 9.92 -6.18
C ASP A 97 5.60 8.52 -6.23
N LEU A 98 6.66 8.35 -7.03
CA LEU A 98 7.46 7.14 -7.07
C LEU A 98 8.10 6.86 -5.71
N ALA A 99 8.63 7.86 -5.01
CA ALA A 99 9.20 7.67 -3.68
C ALA A 99 8.15 7.22 -2.65
N ASP A 100 6.92 7.73 -2.73
CA ASP A 100 5.80 7.26 -1.92
C ASP A 100 5.44 5.80 -2.26
N LEU A 101 5.37 5.45 -3.56
CA LEU A 101 5.11 4.09 -4.01
C LEU A 101 6.18 3.11 -3.52
N ARG A 102 7.46 3.48 -3.64
CA ARG A 102 8.58 2.67 -3.16
C ARG A 102 8.55 2.46 -1.65
N ARG A 103 8.13 3.47 -0.90
CA ARG A 103 7.95 3.35 0.56
C ARG A 103 6.87 2.32 0.89
N LEU A 104 5.73 2.35 0.19
CA LEU A 104 4.65 1.39 0.41
C LEU A 104 5.00 -0.03 -0.08
N GLN A 105 5.69 -0.16 -1.22
CA GLN A 105 6.24 -1.42 -1.72
C GLN A 105 7.32 -2.01 -0.80
N ALA A 106 7.99 -1.20 0.02
CA ALA A 106 8.89 -1.72 1.05
C ALA A 106 8.13 -2.26 2.28
N ALA A 107 6.83 -1.97 2.40
CA ALA A 107 5.95 -2.39 3.49
C ALA A 107 5.04 -3.58 3.13
N ILE A 108 5.25 -4.23 1.98
CA ILE A 108 4.68 -5.55 1.69
C ILE A 108 5.67 -6.66 2.05
N LEU A 109 5.17 -7.88 2.22
CA LEU A 109 6.00 -9.05 2.48
C LEU A 109 6.93 -9.30 1.27
N ARG A 110 8.17 -9.71 1.51
CA ARG A 110 9.03 -10.29 0.48
C ARG A 110 9.04 -11.80 0.61
#